data_AF-A0A6M6JLL0-F1
#
_entry.id   AF-A0A6M6JLL0-F1
#
_cell.length_a   1.000
_cell.length_b   1.000
_cell.length_c   1.000
_cell.angle_alpha   90.00
_cell.angle_beta   90.00
_cell.angle_gamma   90.00
#
_symmetry.space_group_name_H-M   'P 1'
#
loop_
_entity.id
_entity.type
_entity.pdbx_description
1 polymer ?
#
loop_
_entity_poly.entity_id
_entity_poly.type
_entity_poly.pdbx_seq_one_letter_code
_entity_poly.pdbx_strand_id
1 'polypeptide(L)'
;MPVLPEEITNQSFRRRWRGYDPDRVDGFLARVGSDYVGAIDQVATVADDGARARSERDEMTGRLDALTRDVRKAGEQIRADADADAAAIRARAERAAELILAQAEDAAAACGRQAQALRAAAQADADAARQRLEHADQRARQLEDAARDRWDAVRVQTEARFEQLQIAERRFADRARQVETALAGLRNQVGLLEQVQRAEQLLASVRTGDADSADDHS
;
A
#
# COMPACT_ATOMS: atom_id res chain seq x y z
N MET A 1 91.57 44.97 46.61
CA MET A 1 90.66 44.81 47.76
C MET A 1 89.91 46.12 47.93
N PRO A 2 88.58 46.11 48.10
CA PRO A 2 87.85 47.31 48.46
C PRO A 2 88.20 47.68 49.91
N VAL A 3 88.41 48.97 50.15
CA VAL A 3 88.66 49.53 51.49
C VAL A 3 87.36 49.48 52.28
N LEU A 4 87.41 48.98 53.52
CA LEU A 4 86.25 48.98 54.41
C LEU A 4 85.99 50.41 54.93
N PRO A 5 84.74 50.78 55.25
CA PRO A 5 84.43 52.10 55.77
C PRO A 5 85.27 52.48 57.00
N GLU A 6 85.55 51.50 57.86
CA GLU A 6 86.39 51.64 59.05
C GLU A 6 87.88 51.86 58.73
N GLU A 7 88.35 51.33 57.59
CA GLU A 7 89.70 51.54 57.10
C GLU A 7 89.86 52.94 56.50
N ILE A 8 88.79 53.53 55.95
CA ILE A 8 88.77 54.90 55.40
C ILE A 8 88.87 55.93 56.53
N THR A 9 88.14 55.74 57.63
CA THR A 9 88.18 56.65 58.79
C THR A 9 89.42 56.50 59.66
N ASN A 10 90.04 55.31 59.71
CA ASN A 10 91.27 55.06 60.48
C ASN A 10 92.57 55.22 59.67
N GLN A 11 92.49 55.66 58.41
CA GLN A 11 93.66 55.78 57.54
C GLN A 11 94.59 56.93 57.98
N SER A 12 95.81 56.60 58.39
CA SER A 12 96.84 57.61 58.71
C SER A 12 97.69 58.00 57.48
N PHE A 13 97.90 59.31 57.27
CA PHE A 13 98.73 59.83 56.18
C PHE A 13 100.06 60.43 56.70
N ARG A 14 101.13 60.31 55.90
CA ARG A 14 102.44 60.91 56.23
C ARG A 14 102.37 62.45 56.08
N ARG A 15 102.80 63.19 57.11
CA ARG A 15 102.85 64.67 57.09
C ARG A 15 104.06 65.18 56.30
N ARG A 16 103.88 66.22 55.47
CA ARG A 16 104.93 66.85 54.64
C ARG A 16 104.75 68.38 54.66
N TRP A 17 105.84 69.14 54.49
CA TRP A 17 105.90 70.61 54.71
C TRP A 17 104.91 71.46 53.87
N ARG A 18 104.31 70.90 52.81
CA ARG A 18 103.20 71.50 52.05
C ARG A 18 102.18 70.41 51.74
N GLY A 19 101.23 70.18 52.65
CA GLY A 19 100.19 69.17 52.55
C GLY A 19 98.79 69.73 52.79
N TYR A 20 97.78 68.89 52.61
CA TYR A 20 96.39 69.23 52.95
C TYR A 20 96.23 69.40 54.46
N ASP A 21 95.28 70.25 54.85
CA ASP A 21 94.90 70.50 56.24
C ASP A 21 94.35 69.20 56.87
N PRO A 22 95.01 68.63 57.91
CA PRO A 22 94.60 67.38 58.53
C PRO A 22 93.14 67.39 59.00
N ASP A 23 92.68 68.47 59.63
CA ASP A 23 91.33 68.55 60.20
C ASP A 23 90.26 68.53 59.10
N ARG A 24 90.54 69.13 57.94
CA ARG A 24 89.65 69.08 56.78
C ARG A 24 89.64 67.73 56.08
N VAL A 25 90.79 67.05 56.05
CA VAL A 25 90.90 65.70 55.47
C VAL A 25 90.15 64.70 56.35
N ASP A 26 90.34 64.75 57.67
CA ASP A 26 89.65 63.86 58.61
C ASP A 26 88.13 64.07 58.57
N GLY A 27 87.66 65.32 58.53
CA GLY A 27 86.23 65.63 58.35
C GLY A 27 85.66 65.19 56.99
N PHE A 28 86.48 65.15 55.94
CA PHE A 28 86.08 64.60 54.64
C PHE A 28 86.03 63.08 54.66
N LEU A 29 87.02 62.40 55.25
CA LEU A 29 87.07 60.94 55.38
C LEU A 29 85.94 60.41 56.27
N ALA A 30 85.54 61.15 57.31
CA ALA A 30 84.38 60.81 58.12
C ALA A 30 83.07 60.83 57.31
N ARG A 31 82.87 61.84 56.45
CA ARG A 31 81.70 61.88 55.54
C ARG A 31 81.76 60.78 54.49
N VAL A 32 82.92 60.59 53.85
CA VAL A 32 83.10 59.52 52.86
C VAL A 32 82.85 58.15 53.48
N GLY A 33 83.35 57.89 54.69
CA GLY A 33 83.08 56.66 55.44
C GLY A 33 81.59 56.47 55.72
N SER A 34 80.88 57.52 56.16
CA SER A 34 79.43 57.48 56.38
C SER A 34 78.64 57.22 55.09
N ASP A 35 78.98 57.88 53.99
CA ASP A 35 78.34 57.69 52.69
C ASP A 35 78.62 56.27 52.14
N TYR A 36 79.80 55.72 52.43
CA TYR A 36 80.16 54.34 52.07
C TYR A 36 79.33 53.31 52.84
N VAL A 37 79.12 53.52 54.16
CA VAL A 37 78.21 52.66 54.96
C VAL A 37 76.79 52.74 54.40
N GLY A 38 76.27 53.95 54.15
CA GLY A 38 74.94 54.13 53.58
C GLY A 38 74.79 53.45 52.21
N ALA A 39 75.82 53.51 51.36
CA ALA A 39 75.83 52.82 50.08
C ALA A 39 75.85 51.29 50.23
N ILE A 40 76.62 50.76 51.20
CA ILE A 40 76.65 49.31 51.50
C ILE A 40 75.29 48.83 52.00
N ASP A 41 74.66 49.56 52.93
CA ASP A 41 73.33 49.22 53.45
C ASP A 41 72.25 49.28 52.35
N GLN A 42 72.35 50.26 51.46
CA GLN A 42 71.43 50.38 50.33
C GLN A 42 71.62 49.25 49.32
N VAL A 43 72.87 48.85 49.04
CA VAL A 43 73.16 47.68 48.20
C VAL A 43 72.66 46.39 48.85
N ALA A 44 72.83 46.23 50.17
CA ALA A 44 72.32 45.08 50.91
C ALA A 44 70.78 45.00 50.86
N THR A 45 70.09 46.14 51.08
CA THR A 45 68.62 46.22 50.99
C THR A 45 68.12 45.87 49.59
N VAL A 46 68.72 46.43 48.54
CA VAL A 46 68.36 46.13 47.15
C VAL A 46 68.64 44.67 46.79
N ALA A 47 69.71 44.08 47.32
CA ALA A 47 70.03 42.68 47.12
C ALA A 47 68.98 41.76 47.76
N ASP A 48 68.56 42.06 48.99
CA ASP A 48 67.52 41.32 49.72
C ASP A 48 66.14 41.45 49.04
N ASP A 49 65.74 42.66 48.65
CA ASP A 49 64.49 42.88 47.92
C ASP A 49 64.51 42.16 46.56
N GLY A 50 65.65 42.18 45.87
CA GLY A 50 65.85 41.42 44.64
C GLY A 50 65.75 39.91 44.87
N ALA A 51 66.25 39.39 45.99
CA ALA A 51 66.14 37.97 46.34
C ALA A 51 64.69 37.57 46.64
N ARG A 52 63.95 38.40 47.38
CA ARG A 52 62.52 38.19 47.65
C ARG A 52 61.69 38.21 46.36
N ALA A 53 61.87 39.22 45.52
CA ALA A 53 61.15 39.33 44.25
C ALA A 53 61.43 38.15 43.31
N ARG A 54 62.67 37.65 43.28
CA ARG A 54 63.01 36.43 42.52
C ARG A 54 62.27 35.21 43.07
N SER A 55 62.26 35.03 44.39
CA SER A 55 61.55 33.91 45.03
C SER A 55 60.04 33.94 44.74
N GLU A 56 59.40 35.10 44.86
CA GLU A 56 57.97 35.26 44.56
C GLU A 56 57.66 34.97 43.09
N ARG A 57 58.52 35.45 42.17
CA ARG A 57 58.38 35.19 40.75
C ARG A 57 58.50 33.69 40.45
N ASP A 58 59.46 33.01 41.05
CA ASP A 58 59.68 31.59 40.83
C ASP A 58 58.51 30.76 41.38
N GLU A 59 57.94 31.15 42.54
CA GLU A 59 56.72 30.54 43.08
C GLU A 59 55.51 30.75 42.15
N MET A 60 55.30 31.99 41.67
CA MET A 60 54.22 32.29 40.73
C MET A 60 54.37 31.53 39.42
N THR A 61 55.59 31.40 38.92
CA THR A 61 55.88 30.61 37.71
C THR A 61 55.54 29.14 37.94
N GLY A 62 55.93 28.56 39.07
CA GLY A 62 55.56 27.19 39.43
C GLY A 62 54.06 26.96 39.54
N ARG A 63 53.31 27.93 40.10
CA ARG A 63 51.85 27.89 40.15
C ARG A 63 51.20 27.97 38.77
N LEU A 64 51.72 28.82 37.88
CA LEU A 64 51.23 28.93 36.50
C LEU A 64 51.49 27.66 35.68
N ASP A 65 52.64 27.02 35.88
CA ASP A 65 52.97 25.75 35.23
C ASP A 65 52.08 24.60 35.74
N ALA A 66 51.78 24.58 37.04
CA ALA A 66 50.81 23.64 37.61
C ALA A 66 49.42 23.86 37.01
N LEU A 67 48.93 25.11 37.00
CA LEU A 67 47.63 25.46 36.43
C LEU A 67 47.54 25.09 34.94
N THR A 68 48.59 25.35 34.17
CA THR A 68 48.61 25.04 32.73
C THR A 68 48.57 23.53 32.49
N ARG A 69 49.27 22.74 33.32
CA ARG A 69 49.18 21.27 33.28
C ARG A 69 47.79 20.77 33.63
N ASP A 70 47.15 21.36 34.64
CA ASP A 70 45.81 20.98 35.06
C ASP A 70 44.76 21.32 34.00
N VAL A 71 44.83 22.51 33.40
CA VAL A 71 43.97 22.93 32.28
C VAL A 71 44.15 22.01 31.08
N ARG A 72 45.38 21.64 30.75
CA ARG A 72 45.65 20.70 29.65
C ARG A 72 45.06 19.32 29.94
N LYS A 73 45.25 18.78 31.15
CA LYS A 73 44.63 17.51 31.56
C LYS A 73 43.11 17.56 31.50
N ALA A 74 42.51 18.65 31.98
CA ALA A 74 41.07 18.84 31.91
C ALA A 74 40.57 18.88 30.47
N GLY A 75 41.29 19.57 29.57
CA GLY A 75 40.98 19.59 28.14
C GLY A 75 41.11 18.21 27.47
N GLU A 76 42.16 17.45 27.81
CA GLU A 76 42.35 16.07 27.34
C GLU A 76 41.22 15.15 27.84
N GLN A 77 40.80 15.29 29.11
CA GLN A 77 39.68 14.53 29.67
C GLN A 77 38.36 14.88 28.99
N ILE A 78 38.04 16.16 28.84
CA ILE A 78 36.81 16.60 28.14
C ILE A 78 36.75 16.04 26.72
N ARG A 79 37.89 16.01 26.02
CA ARG A 79 37.97 15.44 24.69
C ARG A 79 37.73 13.93 24.69
N ALA A 80 38.35 13.20 25.61
CA ALA A 80 38.15 11.77 25.75
C ALA A 80 36.69 11.42 26.07
N ASP A 81 36.06 12.17 26.97
CA ASP A 81 34.65 12.00 27.34
C ASP A 81 33.73 12.30 26.14
N ALA A 82 33.98 13.39 25.41
CA ALA A 82 33.22 13.73 24.21
C ALA A 82 33.35 12.67 23.10
N ASP A 83 34.55 12.10 22.91
CA ASP A 83 34.79 11.03 21.94
C ASP A 83 34.05 9.73 22.35
N ALA A 84 34.04 9.40 23.65
CA ALA A 84 33.30 8.27 24.20
C ALA A 84 31.78 8.44 24.04
N ASP A 85 31.25 9.62 24.35
CA ASP A 85 29.84 9.95 24.18
C ASP A 85 29.43 9.89 22.70
N ALA A 86 30.25 10.45 21.80
CA ALA A 86 30.00 10.39 20.36
C ALA A 86 29.99 8.93 19.85
N ALA A 87 30.89 8.08 20.35
CA ALA A 87 30.90 6.66 20.03
C ALA A 87 29.66 5.94 20.56
N ALA A 88 29.23 6.24 21.79
CA ALA A 88 28.02 5.66 22.38
C ALA A 88 26.74 6.07 21.62
N ILE A 89 26.65 7.34 21.20
CA ILE A 89 25.55 7.86 20.38
C ILE A 89 25.51 7.14 19.03
N ARG A 90 26.66 7.01 18.35
CA ARG A 90 26.75 6.27 17.07
C ARG A 90 26.29 4.82 17.23
N ALA A 91 26.82 4.10 18.22
CA ALA A 91 26.44 2.71 18.47
C ALA A 91 24.95 2.54 18.85
N ARG A 92 24.34 3.55 19.48
CA ARG A 92 22.88 3.55 19.74
C ARG A 92 22.08 3.83 18.47
N ALA A 93 22.53 4.77 17.64
CA ALA A 93 21.89 5.11 16.37
C ALA A 93 21.94 3.93 15.39
N GLU A 94 23.08 3.22 15.30
CA GLU A 94 23.24 2.02 14.48
C GLU A 94 22.27 0.92 14.91
N ARG A 95 22.23 0.58 16.21
CA ARG A 95 21.27 -0.41 16.73
C ARG A 95 19.82 0.00 16.48
N ALA A 96 19.48 1.27 16.62
CA ALA A 96 18.13 1.76 16.32
C ALA A 96 17.81 1.62 14.83
N ALA A 97 18.76 1.94 13.94
CA ALA A 97 18.59 1.79 12.51
C ALA A 97 18.42 0.31 12.10
N GLU A 98 19.21 -0.60 12.67
CA GLU A 98 19.08 -2.04 12.45
C GLU A 98 17.69 -2.55 12.87
N LEU A 99 17.19 -2.11 14.04
CA LEU A 99 15.86 -2.47 14.50
C LEU A 99 14.75 -1.94 13.56
N ILE A 100 14.87 -0.69 13.10
CA ILE A 100 13.92 -0.11 12.14
C ILE A 100 13.95 -0.89 10.83
N LEU A 101 15.12 -1.25 10.33
CA LEU A 101 15.29 -2.02 9.10
C LEU A 101 14.63 -3.39 9.24
N ALA A 102 14.92 -4.12 10.31
CA ALA A 102 14.32 -5.44 10.56
C ALA A 102 12.79 -5.37 10.65
N GLN A 103 12.26 -4.38 11.37
CA GLN A 103 10.81 -4.16 11.45
C GLN A 103 10.19 -3.82 10.09
N ALA A 104 10.87 -3.03 9.27
CA ALA A 104 10.41 -2.68 7.94
C ALA A 104 10.42 -3.90 7.00
N GLU A 105 11.45 -4.75 7.07
CA GLU A 105 11.54 -5.99 6.32
C GLU A 105 10.43 -6.97 6.72
N ASP A 106 10.18 -7.15 8.02
CA ASP A 106 9.10 -8.00 8.54
C ASP A 106 7.73 -7.49 8.07
N ALA A 107 7.50 -6.18 8.14
CA ALA A 107 6.27 -5.55 7.67
C ALA A 107 6.10 -5.69 6.14
N ALA A 108 7.16 -5.50 5.37
CA ALA A 108 7.14 -5.70 3.92
C ALA A 108 6.85 -7.16 3.55
N ALA A 109 7.46 -8.11 4.25
CA ALA A 109 7.20 -9.53 4.05
C ALA A 109 5.76 -9.91 4.42
N ALA A 110 5.21 -9.36 5.52
CA ALA A 110 3.82 -9.55 5.90
C ALA A 110 2.85 -8.98 4.86
N CYS A 111 3.09 -7.74 4.40
CA CYS A 111 2.31 -7.11 3.34
C CYS A 111 2.37 -7.92 2.03
N GLY A 112 3.56 -8.44 1.67
CA GLY A 112 3.75 -9.30 0.51
C GLY A 112 2.92 -10.59 0.60
N ARG A 113 2.95 -11.28 1.75
CA ARG A 113 2.12 -12.48 2.00
C ARG A 113 0.63 -12.16 1.91
N GLN A 114 0.18 -11.04 2.49
CA GLN A 114 -1.22 -10.62 2.44
C GLN A 114 -1.65 -10.31 1.00
N ALA A 115 -0.82 -9.60 0.23
CA ALA A 115 -1.10 -9.31 -1.18
C ALA A 115 -1.17 -10.58 -2.02
N GLN A 116 -0.29 -11.56 -1.79
CA GLN A 116 -0.36 -12.87 -2.46
C GLN A 116 -1.62 -13.64 -2.09
N ALA A 117 -2.00 -13.68 -0.81
CA ALA A 117 -3.23 -14.33 -0.36
C ALA A 117 -4.48 -13.70 -0.98
N LEU A 118 -4.55 -12.36 -1.02
CA LEU A 118 -5.64 -11.63 -1.67
C LEU A 118 -5.70 -11.90 -3.17
N ARG A 119 -4.56 -11.96 -3.86
CA ARG A 119 -4.51 -12.33 -5.28
C ARG A 119 -5.00 -13.75 -5.52
N ALA A 120 -4.56 -14.71 -4.70
CA ALA A 120 -5.00 -16.10 -4.81
C ALA A 120 -6.51 -16.24 -4.55
N ALA A 121 -7.04 -15.54 -3.55
CA ALA A 121 -8.48 -15.49 -3.27
C ALA A 121 -9.26 -14.89 -4.45
N ALA A 122 -8.81 -13.74 -4.97
CA ALA A 122 -9.45 -13.10 -6.12
C ALA A 122 -9.42 -13.97 -7.38
N GLN A 123 -8.33 -14.72 -7.61
CA GLN A 123 -8.24 -15.70 -8.70
C GLN A 123 -9.23 -16.84 -8.51
N ALA A 124 -9.30 -17.43 -7.32
CA ALA A 124 -10.25 -18.49 -7.01
C ALA A 124 -11.71 -18.03 -7.19
N ASP A 125 -12.04 -16.81 -6.75
CA ASP A 125 -13.37 -16.22 -6.93
C ASP A 125 -13.69 -15.99 -8.41
N ALA A 126 -12.71 -15.50 -9.19
CA ALA A 126 -12.88 -15.30 -10.63
C ALA A 126 -13.10 -16.63 -11.37
N ASP A 127 -12.37 -17.69 -11.01
CA ASP A 127 -12.53 -19.01 -11.60
C ASP A 127 -13.87 -19.65 -11.20
N ALA A 128 -14.28 -19.51 -9.95
CA ALA A 128 -15.61 -19.94 -9.50
C ALA A 128 -16.73 -19.19 -10.23
N ALA A 129 -16.58 -17.88 -10.48
CA ALA A 129 -17.52 -17.09 -11.25
C ALA A 129 -17.60 -17.58 -12.71
N ARG A 130 -16.46 -17.86 -13.34
CA ARG A 130 -16.40 -18.43 -14.71
C ARG A 130 -17.15 -19.76 -14.79
N GLN A 131 -16.88 -20.68 -13.86
CA GLN A 131 -17.55 -21.98 -13.82
C GLN A 131 -19.07 -21.83 -13.66
N ARG A 132 -19.53 -20.89 -12.82
CA ARG A 132 -20.96 -20.60 -12.65
C ARG A 132 -21.60 -20.07 -13.94
N LEU A 133 -20.91 -19.19 -14.67
CA LEU A 133 -21.36 -18.68 -15.96
C LEU A 133 -21.43 -19.80 -16.99
N GLU A 134 -20.39 -20.62 -17.11
CA GLU A 134 -20.38 -21.77 -18.03
C GLU A 134 -21.53 -22.75 -17.74
N HIS A 135 -21.77 -23.05 -16.45
CA HIS A 135 -22.88 -23.91 -16.05
C HIS A 135 -24.24 -23.25 -16.35
N ALA A 136 -24.38 -21.94 -16.14
CA ALA A 136 -25.59 -21.21 -16.49
C ALA A 136 -25.85 -21.22 -18.00
N ASP A 137 -24.81 -21.03 -18.82
CA ASP A 137 -24.90 -21.08 -20.29
C ASP A 137 -25.28 -22.47 -20.79
N GLN A 138 -24.68 -23.52 -20.23
CA GLN A 138 -25.05 -24.91 -20.55
C GLN A 138 -26.51 -25.18 -20.21
N ARG A 139 -26.97 -24.71 -19.04
CA ARG A 139 -28.36 -24.89 -18.62
C ARG A 139 -29.33 -24.09 -19.48
N ALA A 140 -28.96 -22.88 -19.91
CA ALA A 140 -29.75 -22.09 -20.85
C ALA A 140 -29.93 -22.85 -22.18
N ARG A 141 -28.84 -23.38 -22.75
CA ARG A 141 -28.89 -24.20 -23.98
C ARG A 141 -29.78 -25.43 -23.82
N GLN A 142 -29.65 -26.16 -22.70
CA GLN A 142 -30.52 -27.32 -22.41
C GLN A 142 -32.01 -26.94 -22.35
N LEU A 143 -32.33 -25.77 -21.80
CA LEU A 143 -33.70 -25.28 -21.76
C LEU A 143 -34.21 -24.86 -23.14
N GLU A 144 -33.36 -24.25 -23.96
CA GLU A 144 -33.66 -23.90 -25.35
C GLU A 144 -33.92 -25.16 -26.19
N ASP A 145 -33.06 -26.17 -26.09
CA ASP A 145 -33.22 -27.45 -26.78
C ASP A 145 -34.51 -28.16 -26.32
N ALA A 146 -34.74 -28.24 -25.01
CA ALA A 146 -35.97 -28.85 -24.47
C ALA A 146 -37.23 -28.07 -24.90
N ALA A 147 -37.16 -26.75 -25.01
CA ALA A 147 -38.27 -25.95 -25.54
C ALA A 147 -38.51 -26.25 -27.02
N ARG A 148 -37.44 -26.35 -27.82
CA ARG A 148 -37.50 -26.69 -29.24
C ARG A 148 -38.12 -28.08 -29.46
N ASP A 149 -37.67 -29.08 -28.72
CA ASP A 149 -38.22 -30.44 -28.79
C ASP A 149 -39.71 -30.48 -28.46
N ARG A 150 -40.15 -29.71 -27.44
CA ARG A 150 -41.57 -29.58 -27.10
C ARG A 150 -42.38 -28.94 -28.23
N TRP A 151 -41.86 -27.88 -28.84
CA TRP A 151 -42.51 -27.23 -29.98
C TRP A 151 -42.62 -28.18 -31.18
N ASP A 152 -41.58 -28.93 -31.48
CA ASP A 152 -41.59 -29.92 -32.55
C ASP A 152 -42.58 -31.05 -32.27
N ALA A 153 -42.67 -31.54 -31.02
CA ALA A 153 -43.67 -32.54 -30.63
C ALA A 153 -45.11 -32.02 -30.80
N VAL A 154 -45.38 -30.78 -30.40
CA VAL A 154 -46.70 -30.15 -30.60
C VAL A 154 -47.00 -30.03 -32.09
N ARG A 155 -46.03 -29.56 -32.90
CA ARG A 155 -46.18 -29.46 -34.36
C ARG A 155 -46.56 -30.80 -34.99
N VAL A 156 -45.81 -31.87 -34.67
CA VAL A 156 -46.08 -33.22 -35.19
C VAL A 156 -47.46 -33.73 -34.74
N GLN A 157 -47.85 -33.50 -33.49
CA GLN A 157 -49.19 -33.88 -33.01
C GLN A 157 -50.29 -33.11 -33.74
N THR A 158 -50.10 -31.81 -33.98
CA THR A 158 -51.06 -30.99 -34.72
C THR A 158 -51.18 -31.42 -36.17
N GLU A 159 -50.06 -31.71 -36.85
CA GLU A 159 -50.03 -32.24 -38.22
C GLU A 159 -50.78 -33.57 -38.30
N ALA A 160 -50.48 -34.52 -37.39
CA ALA A 160 -51.17 -35.81 -37.35
C ALA A 160 -52.68 -35.67 -37.10
N ARG A 161 -53.10 -34.77 -36.20
CA ARG A 161 -54.52 -34.50 -35.94
C ARG A 161 -55.20 -33.88 -37.17
N PHE A 162 -54.52 -33.00 -37.87
CA PHE A 162 -55.03 -32.38 -39.09
C PHE A 162 -55.19 -33.42 -40.21
N GLU A 163 -54.24 -34.32 -40.40
CA GLU A 163 -54.37 -35.45 -41.33
C GLU A 163 -55.56 -36.35 -40.99
N GLN A 164 -55.74 -36.68 -39.70
CA GLN A 164 -56.90 -37.45 -39.25
C GLN A 164 -58.23 -36.75 -39.55
N LEU A 165 -58.28 -35.43 -39.34
CA LEU A 165 -59.45 -34.61 -39.68
C LEU A 165 -59.72 -34.62 -41.18
N GLN A 166 -58.69 -34.47 -42.03
CA GLN A 166 -58.84 -34.55 -43.49
C GLN A 166 -59.35 -35.91 -43.95
N ILE A 167 -58.83 -37.01 -43.37
CA ILE A 167 -59.30 -38.36 -43.68
C ILE A 167 -60.78 -38.52 -43.26
N ALA A 168 -61.14 -38.04 -42.08
CA ALA A 168 -62.52 -38.05 -41.60
C ALA A 168 -63.43 -37.26 -42.54
N GLU A 169 -63.04 -36.04 -42.93
CA GLU A 169 -63.75 -35.18 -43.86
C GLU A 169 -63.98 -35.86 -45.22
N ARG A 170 -62.94 -36.46 -45.80
CA ARG A 170 -63.07 -37.24 -47.05
C ARG A 170 -64.07 -38.39 -46.90
N ARG A 171 -64.00 -39.15 -45.80
CA ARG A 171 -64.97 -40.23 -45.50
C ARG A 171 -66.39 -39.72 -45.33
N PHE A 172 -66.57 -38.54 -44.72
CA PHE A 172 -67.89 -37.90 -44.61
C PHE A 172 -68.41 -37.47 -45.99
N ALA A 173 -67.57 -36.83 -46.81
CA ALA A 173 -67.92 -36.44 -48.17
C ALA A 173 -68.30 -37.65 -49.05
N ASP A 174 -67.55 -38.74 -48.96
CA ASP A 174 -67.86 -39.97 -49.71
C ASP A 174 -69.18 -40.60 -49.24
N ARG A 175 -69.43 -40.66 -47.92
CA ARG A 175 -70.72 -41.11 -47.38
C ARG A 175 -71.87 -40.21 -47.81
N ALA A 176 -71.69 -38.90 -47.84
CA ALA A 176 -72.70 -37.96 -48.32
C ALA A 176 -73.05 -38.24 -49.79
N ARG A 177 -72.04 -38.40 -50.67
CA ARG A 177 -72.26 -38.78 -52.07
C ARG A 177 -72.96 -40.14 -52.22
N GLN A 178 -72.61 -41.13 -51.39
CA GLN A 178 -73.28 -42.43 -51.38
C GLN A 178 -74.76 -42.31 -51.00
N VAL A 179 -75.08 -41.51 -49.98
CA VAL A 179 -76.46 -41.23 -49.57
C VAL A 179 -77.21 -40.49 -50.68
N GLU A 180 -76.62 -39.48 -51.31
CA GLU A 180 -77.21 -38.79 -52.46
C GLU A 180 -77.49 -39.75 -53.62
N THR A 181 -76.56 -40.65 -53.92
CA THR A 181 -76.73 -41.67 -54.97
C THR A 181 -77.85 -42.65 -54.61
N ALA A 182 -77.91 -43.09 -53.35
CA ALA A 182 -78.98 -43.96 -52.86
C ALA A 182 -80.36 -43.26 -52.91
N LEU A 183 -80.42 -41.99 -52.52
CA LEU A 183 -81.64 -41.17 -52.62
C LEU A 183 -82.06 -40.96 -54.09
N ALA A 184 -81.12 -40.73 -55.01
CA ALA A 184 -81.40 -40.64 -56.43
C ALA A 184 -81.91 -41.99 -56.99
N GLY A 185 -81.33 -43.10 -56.57
CA GLY A 185 -81.79 -44.44 -56.91
C GLY A 185 -83.21 -44.73 -56.41
N LEU A 186 -83.49 -44.41 -55.14
CA LEU A 186 -84.83 -44.52 -54.56
C LEU A 186 -85.83 -43.61 -55.29
N ARG A 187 -85.44 -42.38 -55.63
CA ARG A 187 -86.29 -41.45 -56.39
C ARG A 187 -86.61 -41.98 -57.79
N ASN A 188 -85.65 -42.61 -58.47
CA ASN A 188 -85.88 -43.28 -59.74
C ASN A 188 -86.81 -44.49 -59.57
N GLN A 189 -86.65 -45.29 -58.51
CA GLN A 189 -87.57 -46.41 -58.21
C GLN A 189 -88.99 -45.94 -57.93
N VAL A 190 -89.16 -44.84 -57.18
CA VAL A 190 -90.47 -44.21 -56.96
C VAL A 190 -91.05 -43.69 -58.27
N GLY A 191 -90.25 -43.05 -59.12
CA GLY A 191 -90.68 -42.62 -60.45
C GLY A 191 -91.11 -43.79 -61.35
N LEU A 192 -90.43 -44.93 -61.28
CA LEU A 192 -90.82 -46.16 -61.98
C LEU A 192 -92.12 -46.73 -61.41
N LEU A 193 -92.31 -46.74 -60.09
CA LEU A 193 -93.56 -47.17 -59.46
C LEU A 193 -94.74 -46.28 -59.86
N GLU A 194 -94.54 -44.96 -59.93
CA GLU A 194 -95.55 -44.03 -60.46
C GLU A 194 -95.86 -44.29 -61.95
N GLN A 195 -94.86 -44.62 -62.76
CA GLN A 195 -95.06 -45.00 -64.16
C GLN A 195 -95.83 -46.32 -64.30
N VAL A 196 -95.54 -47.32 -63.45
CA VAL A 196 -96.28 -48.57 -63.39
C VAL A 196 -97.72 -48.32 -62.95
N GLN A 197 -97.95 -47.50 -61.92
CA GLN A 197 -99.31 -47.12 -61.50
C GLN A 197 -100.07 -46.37 -62.60
N ARG A 198 -99.42 -45.47 -63.35
CA ARG A 198 -100.04 -44.83 -64.53
C ARG A 198 -100.33 -45.83 -65.64
N ALA A 199 -99.45 -46.79 -65.88
CA ALA A 199 -99.68 -47.86 -66.85
C ALA A 199 -100.84 -48.78 -66.40
N GLU A 200 -100.95 -49.08 -65.11
CA GLU A 200 -102.08 -49.81 -64.52
C GLU A 200 -103.39 -49.02 -64.62
N GLN A 201 -103.37 -47.70 -64.39
CA GLN A 201 -104.53 -46.83 -64.60
C GLN A 201 -104.94 -46.76 -66.07
N LEU A 202 -103.99 -46.71 -67.00
CA LEU A 202 -104.26 -46.79 -68.44
C LEU A 202 -104.83 -48.17 -68.82
N LEU A 203 -104.27 -49.27 -68.31
CA LEU A 203 -104.79 -50.62 -68.52
C LEU A 203 -106.18 -50.81 -67.88
N ALA A 204 -106.44 -50.19 -66.72
CA ALA A 204 -107.77 -50.17 -66.10
C ALA A 204 -108.77 -49.38 -66.97
N SER A 205 -108.36 -48.26 -67.55
CA SER A 205 -109.20 -47.50 -68.49
C SER A 205 -109.51 -48.27 -69.78
N VAL A 206 -108.59 -49.12 -70.25
CA VAL A 206 -108.81 -50.03 -71.39
C VAL A 206 -109.74 -51.19 -70.99
N ARG A 207 -109.63 -51.72 -69.75
CA ARG A 207 -110.55 -52.75 -69.23
C ARG A 207 -111.97 -52.25 -68.97
N THR A 208 -112.16 -50.98 -68.64
CA THR A 208 -113.49 -50.35 -68.52
C THR A 208 -114.03 -49.84 -69.86
N GLY A 209 -113.24 -49.88 -70.95
CA GLY A 209 -113.68 -49.58 -72.30
C GLY A 209 -114.35 -50.74 -73.04
N ASP A 210 -114.18 -51.98 -72.56
CA ASP A 210 -114.72 -53.21 -73.19
C ASP A 210 -115.96 -53.78 -72.45
N ALA A 211 -116.56 -53.04 -71.53
CA ALA A 211 -117.73 -53.48 -70.75
C ALA A 211 -118.97 -52.57 -70.88
N ASP A 212 -119.02 -51.66 -71.85
CA ASP A 212 -120.21 -50.84 -72.14
C ASP A 212 -120.61 -50.95 -73.63
N SER A 213 -120.79 -52.20 -74.06
CA SER A 213 -121.44 -52.56 -75.33
C SER A 213 -122.31 -53.80 -75.16
N ALA A 214 -123.30 -53.74 -74.26
CA ALA A 214 -124.50 -54.57 -74.32
C ALA A 214 -125.60 -54.00 -73.40
N ASP A 215 -126.81 -53.89 -73.95
CA ASP A 215 -128.09 -53.42 -73.38
C ASP A 215 -128.34 -51.89 -73.48
N ASP A 216 -129.42 -51.39 -74.07
CA ASP A 216 -130.59 -51.99 -74.75
C ASP A 216 -131.33 -50.88 -75.54
N HIS A 217 -132.17 -51.30 -76.48
CA HIS A 217 -133.07 -50.53 -77.31
C HIS A 217 -134.23 -49.88 -76.53
N SER A 218 -134.49 -48.58 -76.79
CA SER A 218 -135.81 -47.97 -77.11
C SER A 218 -135.66 -46.49 -77.44
#